data_AF-A0A8J2MPU8-F1
#
_entry.id   AF-A0A8J2MPU8-F1
#
_cell.length_a   1.000
_cell.length_b   1.000
_cell.length_c   1.000
_cell.angle_alpha   90.00
_cell.angle_beta   90.00
_cell.angle_gamma   90.00
#
_symmetry.space_group_name_H-M   'P 1'
#
loop_
_entity.id
_entity.type
_entity.pdbx_description
1 polymer ?
#
loop_
_entity_poly.entity_id
_entity_poly.type
_entity_poly.pdbx_seq_one_letter_code
_entity_poly.pdbx_strand_id
1 'polypeptide(L)'
;MDYSKVNVIGRCEDFLPSKKLSELEVNNIYTISDVKSVKANYGNTIIVSIDNEFSVFLPSRVAKILLDDPKLLEDMIKNAKENHLGLNYLGGKYNQFEFVGI
;
A
#
# COMPACT_ATOMS: atom_id res chain seq x y z
N MET A 1 22.09 30.62 4.90
CA MET A 1 20.76 29.97 5.06
C MET A 1 20.97 28.75 5.93
N ASP A 2 20.18 28.60 6.99
CA ASP A 2 20.23 27.45 7.89
C ASP A 2 19.13 26.46 7.53
N TYR A 3 19.53 25.24 7.16
CA TYR A 3 18.63 24.15 6.74
C TYR A 3 18.47 23.07 7.82
N SER A 4 18.96 23.30 9.05
CA SER A 4 18.96 22.30 10.11
C SER A 4 17.57 21.71 10.38
N LYS A 5 16.51 22.53 10.36
CA LYS A 5 15.12 22.08 10.51
C LYS A 5 14.65 21.18 9.36
N VAL A 6 15.04 21.52 8.12
CA VAL A 6 14.71 20.71 6.94
C VAL A 6 15.47 19.38 6.99
N ASN A 7 16.72 19.39 7.44
CA ASN A 7 17.55 18.19 7.55
C ASN A 7 17.06 17.22 8.65
N VAL A 8 16.39 17.71 9.70
CA VAL A 8 15.73 16.83 10.68
C VAL A 8 14.57 16.08 10.01
N ILE A 9 13.75 16.77 9.22
CA ILE A 9 12.62 16.16 8.49
C ILE A 9 13.13 15.24 7.37
N GLY A 10 14.16 15.66 6.63
CA GLY A 10 14.72 14.92 5.50
C GLY A 10 15.39 13.59 5.88
N ARG A 11 15.72 13.37 7.16
CA ARG A 11 16.20 12.07 7.64
C ARG A 11 15.11 11.01 7.75
N CYS A 12 13.83 11.41 7.81
CA CYS A 12 12.66 10.53 7.71
C CYS A 12 12.78 9.21 8.51
N GLU A 13 13.23 9.28 9.77
CA GLU A 13 13.51 8.09 10.59
C GLU A 13 12.25 7.24 10.89
N ASP A 14 11.06 7.84 10.86
CA ASP A 14 9.77 7.19 11.17
C ASP A 14 8.85 7.00 9.94
N PHE A 15 9.32 7.22 8.71
CA PHE A 15 8.48 7.16 7.52
C PHE A 15 8.80 5.94 6.64
N LEU A 16 7.79 5.11 6.36
CA LEU A 16 7.92 4.02 5.41
C LEU A 16 8.03 4.59 3.98
N PRO A 17 9.09 4.26 3.22
CA PRO A 17 9.19 4.69 1.84
C PRO A 17 7.99 4.19 1.02
N SER A 18 7.55 4.98 0.05
CA SER A 18 6.51 4.55 -0.90
C SER A 18 7.14 3.93 -2.15
N LYS A 19 6.72 2.73 -2.53
CA LYS A 19 7.06 2.11 -3.82
C LYS A 19 5.86 2.13 -4.75
N LYS A 20 6.12 2.19 -6.06
CA LYS A 20 5.14 1.91 -7.10
C LYS A 20 4.95 0.39 -7.20
N LEU A 21 3.75 -0.04 -7.59
CA LEU A 21 3.50 -1.46 -7.90
C LEU A 21 4.51 -2.03 -8.92
N SER A 22 4.93 -1.22 -9.89
CA SER A 22 5.90 -1.64 -10.92
C SER A 22 7.32 -1.89 -10.40
N GLU A 23 7.60 -1.53 -9.15
CA GLU A 23 8.88 -1.77 -8.48
C GLU A 23 8.87 -3.04 -7.64
N LEU A 24 7.75 -3.76 -7.61
CA LEU A 24 7.63 -5.07 -6.95
C LEU A 24 8.19 -6.19 -7.83
N GLU A 25 8.68 -7.23 -7.19
CA GLU A 25 9.13 -8.44 -7.87
C GLU A 25 7.92 -9.21 -8.43
N VAL A 26 8.07 -9.66 -9.68
CA VAL A 26 7.01 -10.39 -10.38
C VAL A 26 6.90 -11.81 -9.82
N ASN A 27 5.67 -12.24 -9.57
CA ASN A 27 5.30 -13.52 -8.92
C ASN A 27 5.83 -13.68 -7.50
N ASN A 28 6.12 -12.56 -6.81
CA ASN A 28 6.43 -12.58 -5.40
C ASN A 28 5.20 -12.21 -4.57
N ILE A 29 4.96 -12.98 -3.50
CA ILE A 29 3.89 -12.72 -2.53
C ILE A 29 4.47 -11.90 -1.40
N TYR A 30 3.93 -10.70 -1.24
CA TYR A 30 4.30 -9.75 -0.19
C TYR A 30 3.26 -9.75 0.92
N THR A 31 3.65 -9.75 2.21
CA THR A 31 2.67 -9.71 3.30
C THR A 31 2.15 -8.30 3.46
N ILE A 32 0.84 -8.13 3.46
CA ILE A 32 0.20 -6.85 3.75
C ILE A 32 0.04 -6.71 5.25
N SER A 33 0.80 -5.80 5.85
CA SER A 33 0.79 -5.56 7.30
C SER A 33 -0.30 -4.56 7.72
N ASP A 34 -0.71 -3.67 6.83
CA ASP A 34 -1.76 -2.68 7.12
C ASP A 34 -2.41 -2.13 5.84
N VAL A 35 -3.65 -1.66 5.98
CA VAL A 35 -4.43 -1.08 4.87
C VAL A 35 -5.08 0.22 5.38
N LYS A 36 -4.84 1.33 4.68
CA LYS A 36 -5.40 2.64 5.05
C LYS A 36 -6.08 3.33 3.88
N SER A 37 -7.17 4.01 4.18
CA SER A 37 -7.77 5.01 3.29
C SER A 37 -7.10 6.36 3.54
N VAL A 38 -6.63 7.00 2.47
CA VAL A 38 -5.97 8.31 2.53
C VAL A 38 -6.62 9.28 1.55
N LYS A 39 -6.75 10.53 1.96
CA LYS A 39 -7.28 11.60 1.11
C LYS A 39 -6.16 12.10 0.18
N ALA A 40 -6.25 11.77 -1.11
CA ALA A 40 -5.36 12.31 -2.13
C ALA A 40 -6.01 13.51 -2.85
N ASN A 41 -5.22 14.23 -3.64
CA ASN A 41 -5.68 15.43 -4.37
C ASN A 41 -6.85 15.15 -5.33
N TYR A 42 -6.98 13.92 -5.81
CA TYR A 42 -8.01 13.49 -6.77
C TYR A 42 -9.12 12.64 -6.15
N GLY A 43 -9.20 12.61 -4.82
CA GLY A 43 -10.16 11.80 -4.07
C GLY A 43 -9.47 10.82 -3.12
N ASN A 44 -10.27 10.04 -2.41
CA ASN A 44 -9.74 9.03 -1.50
C ASN A 44 -9.10 7.90 -2.31
N THR A 45 -7.98 7.39 -1.80
CA THR A 45 -7.30 6.21 -2.34
C THR A 45 -6.95 5.28 -1.20
N ILE A 46 -6.60 4.04 -1.55
CA ILE A 46 -6.13 3.05 -0.58
C ILE A 46 -4.61 2.91 -0.72
N ILE A 47 -3.94 2.88 0.43
CA ILE A 47 -2.53 2.55 0.56
C ILE A 47 -2.40 1.26 1.38
N VAL A 48 -1.50 0.38 0.95
CA VAL A 48 -1.18 -0.85 1.68
C VAL A 48 0.26 -0.80 2.15
N SER A 49 0.49 -1.14 3.41
CA SER A 49 1.83 -1.32 3.97
C SER A 49 2.25 -2.76 3.77
N ILE A 50 3.43 -2.97 3.20
CA ILE A 50 4.01 -4.27 2.91
C ILE A 50 5.17 -4.53 3.85
N ASP A 51 5.14 -5.68 4.53
CA ASP A 51 6.18 -6.21 5.43
C ASP A 51 6.67 -5.21 6.51
N ASN A 52 5.87 -4.18 6.82
CA ASN A 52 6.30 -2.99 7.58
C ASN A 52 7.58 -2.32 7.03
N GLU A 53 7.91 -2.51 5.75
CA GLU A 53 9.11 -1.95 5.13
C GLU A 53 8.80 -0.80 4.18
N PHE A 54 7.71 -0.89 3.43
CA PHE A 54 7.33 0.13 2.47
C PHE A 54 5.82 0.16 2.25
N SER A 55 5.33 1.23 1.65
CA SER A 55 3.91 1.38 1.31
C SER A 55 3.69 1.42 -0.19
N VAL A 56 2.56 0.90 -0.65
CA VAL A 56 2.18 0.89 -2.07
C VAL A 56 0.79 1.49 -2.23
N PHE A 57 0.67 2.43 -3.16
CA PHE A 57 -0.63 2.96 -3.56
C PHE A 57 -1.35 1.99 -4.47
N LEU A 58 -2.58 1.62 -4.11
CA LEU A 58 -3.41 0.81 -4.98
C LEU A 58 -3.91 1.64 -6.18
N PRO A 59 -4.00 1.06 -7.38
CA PRO A 59 -4.58 1.74 -8.53
C PRO A 59 -6.02 2.14 -8.26
N SER A 60 -6.44 3.28 -8.81
CA SER A 60 -7.78 3.84 -8.59
C SER A 60 -8.91 2.86 -8.88
N ARG A 61 -8.72 1.93 -9.85
CA ARG A 61 -9.69 0.88 -10.18
C ARG A 61 -9.98 -0.06 -9.01
N VAL A 62 -8.99 -0.37 -8.17
CA VAL A 62 -9.13 -1.23 -7.00
C VAL A 62 -9.54 -0.42 -5.79
N ALA A 63 -8.90 0.74 -5.58
CA ALA A 63 -9.25 1.63 -4.47
C ALA A 63 -10.74 2.01 -4.50
N LYS A 64 -11.31 2.27 -5.69
CA LYS A 64 -12.74 2.56 -5.83
C LYS A 64 -13.63 1.42 -5.34
N ILE A 65 -13.34 0.17 -5.71
CA ILE A 65 -14.12 -1.00 -5.27
C ILE A 65 -14.11 -1.12 -3.75
N LEU A 66 -12.93 -0.95 -3.13
CA LEU A 66 -12.78 -1.01 -1.67
C LEU A 66 -13.47 0.14 -0.94
N LEU A 67 -13.51 1.33 -1.55
CA LEU A 67 -14.17 2.50 -0.97
C LEU A 67 -15.70 2.42 -1.11
N ASP A 68 -16.19 1.79 -2.18
CA ASP A 68 -17.62 1.59 -2.45
C ASP A 68 -18.20 0.43 -1.61
N ASP A 69 -17.37 -0.50 -1.11
CA ASP A 69 -17.76 -1.59 -0.21
C ASP A 69 -17.00 -1.55 1.13
N PRO A 70 -17.56 -0.87 2.16
CA PRO A 70 -16.94 -0.75 3.47
C PRO A 70 -16.69 -2.08 4.18
N LYS A 71 -17.56 -3.09 3.96
CA LYS A 71 -17.40 -4.40 4.62
C LYS A 71 -16.19 -5.12 4.08
N LEU A 72 -16.03 -5.12 2.76
CA LEU A 72 -14.86 -5.69 2.10
C LEU A 72 -13.56 -5.03 2.59
N LEU A 73 -13.56 -3.70 2.75
CA LEU A 73 -12.40 -2.97 3.28
C LEU A 73 -12.12 -3.33 4.75
N GLU A 74 -13.14 -3.41 5.60
CA GLU A 74 -12.99 -3.82 7.00
C GLU A 74 -12.41 -5.24 7.13
N ASP A 75 -12.91 -6.19 6.34
CA ASP A 75 -12.40 -7.56 6.30
C ASP A 75 -10.94 -7.59 5.83
N MET A 76 -10.60 -6.80 4.80
CA MET A 76 -9.24 -6.69 4.29
C MET A 76 -8.29 -6.09 5.33
N ILE A 77 -8.71 -5.05 6.07
CA ILE A 77 -7.94 -4.47 7.18
C ILE A 77 -7.71 -5.50 8.29
N LYS A 78 -8.73 -6.28 8.62
CA LYS A 78 -8.63 -7.32 9.65
C LYS A 78 -7.64 -8.40 9.23
N ASN A 79 -7.76 -8.94 8.01
CA ASN A 79 -6.86 -9.97 7.51
C ASN A 79 -5.41 -9.47 7.39
N ALA A 80 -5.19 -8.21 7.02
CA ALA A 80 -3.86 -7.59 7.01
C ALA A 80 -3.23 -7.54 8.40
N LYS A 81 -3.98 -7.12 9.44
CA LYS A 81 -3.48 -7.06 10.82
C LYS A 81 -3.14 -8.44 11.40
N GLU A 82 -3.84 -9.47 10.95
CA GLU A 82 -3.56 -10.86 11.33
C GLU A 82 -2.45 -11.49 10.47
N ASN A 83 -1.87 -10.74 9.52
CA ASN A 83 -0.90 -11.23 8.52
C ASN A 83 -1.41 -12.41 7.68
N HIS A 84 -2.73 -12.49 7.46
CA HIS A 84 -3.38 -13.51 6.62
C HIS A 84 -3.64 -13.01 5.19
N LEU A 85 -3.07 -11.87 4.82
CA LEU A 85 -3.29 -11.22 3.52
C LEU A 85 -1.96 -10.92 2.83
N GLY A 86 -1.81 -11.44 1.61
CA GLY A 86 -0.68 -11.18 0.74
C GLY A 86 -1.09 -10.42 -0.53
N LEU A 87 -0.10 -9.76 -1.15
CA LEU A 87 -0.18 -9.15 -2.47
C LEU A 87 0.80 -9.87 -3.40
N ASN A 88 0.28 -10.52 -4.44
CA ASN A 88 1.09 -11.12 -5.49
C ASN A 88 1.14 -10.17 -6.69
N TYR A 89 2.32 -9.65 -7.03
CA TYR A 89 2.48 -8.78 -8.20
C TYR A 89 2.76 -9.60 -9.45
N LEU A 90 1.87 -9.56 -10.44
CA LEU A 90 1.95 -10.36 -11.66
C LEU A 90 2.68 -9.64 -12.81
N GLY A 91 3.03 -8.37 -12.63
CA GLY A 91 3.70 -7.58 -13.66
C GLY A 91 2.79 -7.21 -14.83
N GLY A 92 3.38 -7.14 -16.03
CA GLY A 92 2.66 -6.95 -17.28
C GLY A 92 2.02 -5.58 -17.49
N LYS A 93 1.19 -5.48 -18.54
CA LYS A 93 0.49 -4.25 -18.90
C LYS A 93 -0.53 -3.92 -17.81
N TYR A 94 -0.55 -2.66 -17.36
CA TYR A 94 -1.43 -2.12 -16.32
C TYR A 94 -1.15 -2.54 -14.87
N ASN A 95 0.05 -3.06 -14.56
CA ASN A 95 0.43 -3.51 -13.21
C ASN A 95 -0.60 -4.51 -12.67
N GLN A 96 -0.56 -5.73 -13.18
CA GLN A 96 -1.44 -6.80 -12.72
C GLN A 96 -0.98 -7.29 -11.35
N PHE A 97 -1.94 -7.56 -10.47
CA PHE A 97 -1.69 -8.09 -9.14
C PHE A 97 -2.98 -8.73 -8.61
N GLU A 98 -2.84 -9.55 -7.60
CA GLU A 98 -3.94 -10.20 -6.90
C GLU A 98 -3.68 -10.20 -5.39
N PHE A 99 -4.77 -10.25 -4.62
CA PHE A 99 -4.71 -10.47 -3.18
C PHE A 99 -4.88 -11.96 -2.91
N VAL A 100 -4.02 -12.51 -2.06
CA VAL A 100 -4.02 -13.94 -1.72
C VAL A 100 -4.10 -14.09 -0.21
N GLY A 101 -4.81 -15.12 0.27
CA GLY A 101 -4.73 -15.53 1.67
C GLY A 101 -3.42 -16.26 1.91
N ILE A 102 -2.75 -15.99 3.04
CA ILE A 102 -1.50 -16.63 3.45
C ILE A 102 -1.61 -17.25 4.84
#